data_AF-A0A7V5K5I9-F1
#
_entry.id   AF-A0A7V5K5I9-F1
#
_cell.length_a   1.000
_cell.length_b   1.000
_cell.length_c   1.000
_cell.angle_alpha   90.00
_cell.angle_beta   90.00
_cell.angle_gamma   90.00
#
_symmetry.space_group_name_H-M   'P 1'
#
loop_
_entity.id
_entity.type
_entity.pdbx_description
1 polymer ?
#
loop_
_entity_poly.entity_id
_entity_poly.type
_entity_poly.pdbx_seq_one_letter_code
_entity_poly.pdbx_strand_id
1 'polypeptide(L)'
;MFRPQWITLPRVKRPGWGAGFMQCWPETGLRKRLPGPGKNRGFRSMFVHSRELAFFELAQDHPFRPERVYKTLELCGRYGVWDRPWMELAGPVGVELHELGRFHDPSYIRVLREASGGRISLETLERGLGTGDCPVAPGLYQWALATVGGTLRALRAVLRGEVDVAFNLYGGLHHGMRDHAEGFCYLN
;
A
#
# COMPACT_ATOMS: atom_id res chain seq x y z
N MET A 1 34.34 -23.35 10.18
CA MET A 1 34.42 -21.90 9.91
C MET A 1 33.38 -21.56 8.85
N PHE A 2 32.15 -21.22 9.25
CA PHE A 2 31.04 -20.96 8.33
C PHE A 2 31.22 -19.58 7.70
N ARG A 3 31.33 -19.50 6.37
CA ARG A 3 31.22 -18.24 5.63
C ARG A 3 29.76 -18.08 5.19
N PRO A 4 29.03 -17.04 5.60
CA PRO A 4 27.72 -16.75 5.04
C PRO A 4 27.92 -16.22 3.61
N GLN A 5 27.30 -16.88 2.63
CA GLN A 5 27.14 -16.36 1.29
C GLN A 5 26.12 -15.21 1.37
N TRP A 6 26.60 -13.97 1.26
CA TRP A 6 25.74 -12.81 1.08
C TRP A 6 25.06 -12.94 -0.29
N ILE A 7 23.74 -13.18 -0.29
CA ILE A 7 22.92 -12.98 -1.48
C ILE A 7 22.90 -11.48 -1.72
N THR A 8 23.77 -10.98 -2.60
CA THR A 8 23.65 -9.66 -3.19
C THR A 8 22.36 -9.64 -4.00
N LEU A 9 21.31 -9.03 -3.46
CA LEU A 9 20.12 -8.73 -4.25
C LEU A 9 20.53 -7.78 -5.39
N PRO A 10 20.19 -8.07 -6.65
CA PRO A 10 20.52 -7.18 -7.75
C PRO A 10 19.89 -5.80 -7.52
N ARG A 11 20.61 -4.73 -7.87
CA ARG A 11 20.05 -3.37 -8.00
C ARG A 11 18.90 -3.44 -9.00
N VAL A 12 17.67 -3.53 -8.50
CA VAL A 12 16.47 -3.51 -9.36
C VAL A 12 16.23 -2.08 -9.78
N LYS A 13 16.22 -1.85 -11.11
CA LYS A 13 15.85 -0.56 -11.70
C LYS A 13 14.45 -0.17 -11.20
N ARG A 14 14.30 1.10 -10.78
CA ARG A 14 13.02 1.69 -10.38
C ARG A 14 11.99 1.47 -11.51
N PRO A 15 10.87 0.76 -11.29
CA PRO A 15 9.82 0.71 -12.30
C PRO A 15 9.17 2.10 -12.42
N GLY A 16 8.93 2.54 -13.66
CA GLY A 16 8.25 3.80 -13.93
C GLY A 16 6.76 3.70 -13.62
N TRP A 17 6.20 4.74 -13.01
CA TRP A 17 4.77 4.87 -12.71
C TRP A 17 3.98 5.22 -13.98
N GLY A 18 3.79 4.26 -14.88
CA GLY A 18 3.06 4.41 -16.15
C GLY A 18 1.73 3.65 -16.21
N ALA A 19 0.93 3.91 -17.25
CA ALA A 19 -0.47 3.46 -17.44
C ALA A 19 -0.70 1.92 -17.54
N GLY A 20 0.32 1.09 -17.35
CA GLY A 20 0.22 -0.37 -17.21
C GLY A 20 0.03 -0.86 -15.77
N PHE A 21 -0.21 0.05 -14.82
CA PHE A 21 -0.13 -0.17 -13.36
C PHE A 21 -1.09 -1.24 -12.78
N MET A 22 -2.10 -1.71 -13.53
CA MET A 22 -3.15 -2.59 -13.01
C MET A 22 -3.18 -4.00 -13.61
N GLN A 23 -2.28 -4.31 -14.55
CA GLN A 23 -2.26 -5.61 -15.23
C GLN A 23 -0.82 -6.13 -15.27
N CYS A 24 -0.46 -6.92 -14.26
CA CYS A 24 0.46 -8.06 -14.33
C CYS A 24 0.93 -8.40 -12.91
N TRP A 25 0.09 -9.15 -12.19
CA TRP A 25 0.64 -10.15 -11.28
C TRP A 25 0.17 -11.50 -11.79
N PRO A 26 1.06 -12.51 -11.93
CA PRO A 26 0.57 -13.86 -12.02
C PRO A 26 -0.24 -14.11 -10.76
N GLU A 27 -1.45 -14.67 -10.91
CA GLU A 27 -2.07 -15.41 -9.80
C GLU A 27 -0.98 -16.36 -9.30
N THR A 28 -0.34 -16.06 -8.17
CA THR A 28 0.60 -16.99 -7.55
C THR A 28 -0.24 -18.20 -7.24
N GLY A 29 -0.03 -19.27 -8.02
CA GLY A 29 -0.83 -20.49 -8.07
C GLY A 29 -0.78 -21.28 -6.76
N LEU A 30 -1.37 -20.72 -5.72
CA LEU A 30 -1.61 -21.33 -4.42
C LEU A 30 -3.02 -20.99 -3.99
N ARG A 31 -4.01 -21.39 -4.80
CA ARG A 31 -5.39 -21.54 -4.32
C ARG A 31 -5.45 -22.73 -3.37
N LYS A 32 -5.06 -22.56 -2.11
CA LYS A 32 -5.51 -23.46 -1.04
C LYS A 32 -6.95 -23.06 -0.70
N ARG A 33 -7.86 -23.98 -0.96
CA ARG A 33 -9.30 -23.87 -0.64
C ARG A 33 -9.44 -23.50 0.85
N LEU A 34 -10.06 -22.37 1.15
CA LEU A 34 -10.34 -21.97 2.53
C LEU A 34 -11.40 -22.93 3.14
N PRO A 35 -11.17 -23.51 4.32
CA PRO A 35 -12.19 -24.34 4.98
C PRO A 35 -13.37 -23.47 5.46
N GLY A 36 -14.62 -23.97 5.32
CA GLY A 36 -15.97 -23.37 5.49
C GLY A 36 -16.20 -22.35 6.62
N PRO A 37 -17.21 -22.42 7.50
CA PRO A 37 -17.16 -21.98 8.92
C PRO A 37 -17.27 -23.23 9.80
N GLY A 38 -16.33 -23.49 10.72
CA GLY A 38 -16.22 -24.78 11.41
C GLY A 38 -15.37 -24.65 12.67
N LYS A 39 -15.82 -25.25 13.76
CA LYS A 39 -15.47 -24.97 15.17
C LYS A 39 -14.01 -25.28 15.60
N ASN A 40 -13.09 -25.50 14.67
CA ASN A 40 -11.68 -25.78 14.98
C ASN A 40 -10.73 -25.26 13.89
N ARG A 41 -10.72 -23.94 13.71
CA ARG A 41 -9.86 -23.27 12.73
C ARG A 41 -8.63 -22.83 13.48
N GLY A 42 -7.47 -23.36 13.12
CA GLY A 42 -6.23 -22.77 13.61
C GLY A 42 -6.20 -21.28 13.30
N PHE A 43 -5.48 -20.52 14.12
CA PHE A 43 -5.27 -19.09 13.91
C PHE A 43 -4.81 -18.82 12.48
N ARG A 44 -5.33 -17.75 11.86
CA ARG A 44 -4.95 -17.30 10.51
C ARG A 44 -4.69 -15.80 10.53
N SER A 45 -3.60 -15.39 9.89
CA SER A 45 -3.23 -13.99 9.75
C SER A 45 -2.92 -13.64 8.30
N MET A 46 -3.14 -12.38 7.93
CA MET A 46 -2.76 -11.84 6.62
C MET A 46 -1.69 -10.76 6.76
N PHE A 47 -0.67 -10.81 5.91
CA PHE A 47 0.31 -9.75 5.74
C PHE A 47 0.16 -9.17 4.33
N VAL A 48 -0.33 -7.93 4.25
CA VAL A 48 -0.47 -7.20 2.99
C VAL A 48 0.85 -6.52 2.65
N HIS A 49 1.44 -6.91 1.51
CA HIS A 49 2.69 -6.34 1.01
C HIS A 49 2.62 -6.02 -0.49
N SER A 50 3.37 -5.01 -0.93
CA SER A 50 3.64 -4.66 -2.33
C SER A 50 5.05 -4.08 -2.46
N ARG A 51 5.80 -4.59 -3.43
CA ARG A 51 7.15 -4.09 -3.66
C ARG A 51 7.10 -2.66 -4.18
N GLU A 52 6.14 -2.32 -5.01
CA GLU A 52 5.93 -1.02 -5.63
C GLU A 52 5.65 0.04 -4.57
N LEU A 53 4.75 -0.25 -3.63
CA LEU A 53 4.47 0.63 -2.49
C LEU A 53 5.71 0.87 -1.62
N ALA A 54 6.63 -0.11 -1.56
CA ALA A 54 7.86 -0.02 -0.78
C ALA A 54 8.94 0.89 -1.39
N PHE A 55 8.77 1.37 -2.63
CA PHE A 55 9.76 2.19 -3.33
C PHE A 55 9.22 3.55 -3.80
N PHE A 56 7.99 3.92 -3.41
CA PHE A 56 7.46 5.24 -3.74
C PHE A 56 8.14 6.31 -2.88
N GLU A 57 8.66 7.35 -3.53
CA GLU A 57 9.32 8.50 -2.91
C GLU A 57 8.45 9.73 -3.16
N LEU A 58 8.06 10.43 -2.08
CA LEU A 58 7.25 11.65 -2.19
C LEU A 58 8.04 12.83 -2.77
N ALA A 59 9.27 13.02 -2.30
CA ALA A 59 10.27 13.90 -2.91
C ALA A 59 11.67 13.48 -2.43
N GLN A 60 12.71 13.93 -3.13
CA GLN A 60 14.11 13.55 -2.86
C GLN A 60 14.55 13.82 -1.42
N ASP A 61 14.11 14.95 -0.84
CA ASP A 61 14.52 15.41 0.49
C ASP A 61 13.41 15.28 1.55
N HIS A 62 12.33 14.56 1.23
CA HIS A 62 11.18 14.42 2.11
C HIS A 62 11.46 13.45 3.29
N PRO A 63 10.95 13.71 4.52
CA PRO A 63 11.18 12.85 5.69
C PRO A 63 10.43 11.52 5.63
N PHE A 64 9.30 11.45 4.91
CA PHE A 64 8.58 10.19 4.66
C PHE A 64 9.35 9.32 3.67
N ARG A 65 10.18 8.43 4.22
CA ARG A 65 11.17 7.64 3.50
C ARG A 65 10.70 6.21 3.25
N PRO A 66 10.67 5.70 1.99
CA PRO A 66 10.35 4.30 1.70
C PRO A 66 11.29 3.31 2.39
N GLU A 67 12.46 3.79 2.83
CA GLU A 67 13.50 3.03 3.53
C GLU A 67 12.99 2.23 4.71
N ARG A 68 12.04 2.79 5.47
CA ARG A 68 11.44 2.09 6.60
C ARG A 68 10.73 0.82 6.15
N VAL A 69 10.09 0.84 4.99
CA VAL A 69 9.26 -0.25 4.50
C VAL A 69 10.15 -1.38 3.97
N TYR A 70 11.09 -1.10 3.07
CA TYR A 70 11.93 -2.18 2.53
C TYR A 70 12.78 -2.84 3.62
N LYS A 71 13.27 -2.07 4.62
CA LYS A 71 14.00 -2.63 5.77
C LYS A 71 13.11 -3.53 6.60
N THR A 72 11.86 -3.13 6.82
CA THR A 72 10.89 -3.96 7.53
C THR A 72 10.62 -5.27 6.78
N LEU A 73 10.37 -5.21 5.47
CA LEU A 73 10.16 -6.40 4.64
C LEU A 73 11.39 -7.33 4.63
N GLU A 74 12.60 -6.76 4.54
CA GLU A 74 13.86 -7.51 4.61
C GLU A 74 14.01 -8.25 5.95
N LEU A 75 13.72 -7.57 7.07
CA LEU A 75 13.76 -8.18 8.40
C LEU A 75 12.68 -9.27 8.55
N CYS A 76 11.45 -9.02 8.08
CA CYS A 76 10.38 -10.02 8.09
C CYS A 76 10.80 -11.30 7.34
N GLY A 77 11.42 -11.17 6.18
CA GLY A 77 11.97 -12.30 5.43
C GLY A 77 13.08 -13.03 6.20
N ARG A 78 14.05 -12.30 6.76
CA ARG A 78 15.17 -12.90 7.52
C ARG A 78 14.74 -13.63 8.78
N TYR A 79 13.70 -13.15 9.45
CA TYR A 79 13.16 -13.79 10.66
C TYR A 79 12.08 -14.85 10.38
N GLY A 80 11.79 -15.14 9.10
CA GLY A 80 10.77 -16.12 8.72
C GLY A 80 9.37 -15.75 9.22
N VAL A 81 9.05 -14.45 9.25
CA VAL A 81 7.71 -13.96 9.63
C VAL A 81 6.65 -14.45 8.63
N TRP A 82 7.04 -14.54 7.36
CA TRP A 82 6.16 -14.96 6.26
C TRP A 82 6.06 -16.48 6.11
N ASP A 83 6.99 -17.23 6.70
CA ASP A 83 7.08 -18.69 6.54
C ASP A 83 6.19 -19.46 7.51
N ARG A 84 5.36 -18.73 8.27
CA ARG A 84 4.47 -19.33 9.26
C ARG A 84 3.28 -19.98 8.57
N PRO A 85 2.87 -21.21 8.97
CA PRO A 85 1.80 -21.93 8.30
C PRO A 85 0.41 -21.27 8.44
N TRP A 86 0.27 -20.33 9.38
CA TRP A 86 -0.94 -19.52 9.59
C TRP A 86 -0.92 -18.17 8.85
N MET A 87 0.15 -17.82 8.13
CA MET A 87 0.31 -16.52 7.48
C MET A 87 -0.04 -16.59 5.98
N GLU A 88 -0.96 -15.74 5.53
CA GLU A 88 -1.25 -15.48 4.12
C GLU A 88 -0.56 -14.18 3.67
N LEU A 89 0.13 -14.22 2.54
CA LEU A 89 0.66 -13.03 1.87
C LEU A 89 -0.33 -12.56 0.81
N ALA A 90 -0.63 -11.26 0.80
CA ALA A 90 -1.56 -10.67 -0.17
C ALA A 90 -1.06 -9.31 -0.68
N GLY A 91 -1.43 -8.97 -1.91
CA GLY A 91 -1.26 -7.63 -2.46
C GLY A 91 -2.47 -6.73 -2.20
N PRO A 92 -2.35 -5.41 -2.45
CA PRO A 92 -3.48 -4.50 -2.44
C PRO A 92 -4.49 -4.86 -3.54
N VAL A 93 -5.76 -4.52 -3.32
CA VAL A 93 -6.83 -4.66 -4.32
C VAL A 93 -7.17 -3.31 -4.96
N GLY A 94 -7.87 -3.35 -6.09
CA GLY A 94 -8.47 -2.15 -6.67
C GLY A 94 -9.44 -1.47 -5.69
N VAL A 95 -9.46 -0.14 -5.75
CA VAL A 95 -10.34 0.71 -4.94
C VAL A 95 -11.32 1.40 -5.87
N GLU A 96 -12.61 1.22 -5.59
CA GLU A 96 -13.66 1.88 -6.35
C GLU A 96 -13.91 3.29 -5.81
N LEU A 97 -14.31 4.22 -6.69
CA LEU A 97 -14.53 5.63 -6.31
C LEU A 97 -15.57 5.77 -5.19
N HIS A 98 -16.60 4.93 -5.19
CA HIS A 98 -17.64 4.95 -4.16
C HIS A 98 -17.11 4.53 -2.77
N GLU A 99 -16.02 3.76 -2.70
CA GLU A 99 -15.40 3.37 -1.43
C GLU A 99 -14.65 4.55 -0.81
N LEU A 100 -13.91 5.30 -1.63
CA LEU A 100 -13.26 6.54 -1.20
C LEU A 100 -14.30 7.58 -0.76
N GLY A 101 -15.38 7.71 -1.54
CA GLY A 101 -16.48 8.65 -1.28
C GLY A 101 -17.27 8.38 -0.01
N ARG A 102 -17.00 7.29 0.72
CA ARG A 102 -17.58 7.06 2.06
C ARG A 102 -17.04 8.04 3.09
N PHE A 103 -15.84 8.58 2.86
CA PHE A 103 -15.21 9.57 3.73
C PHE A 103 -14.80 10.80 2.92
N HIS A 104 -13.99 10.62 1.88
CA HIS A 104 -13.39 11.70 1.11
C HIS A 104 -14.41 12.45 0.26
N ASP A 105 -14.20 13.76 0.12
CA ASP A 105 -14.97 14.57 -0.82
C ASP A 105 -14.63 14.18 -2.27
N PRO A 106 -15.63 13.89 -3.13
CA PRO A 106 -15.40 13.60 -4.53
C PRO A 106 -14.63 14.70 -5.28
N SER A 107 -14.78 15.97 -4.90
CA SER A 107 -14.02 17.07 -5.48
C SER A 107 -12.54 16.98 -5.12
N TYR A 108 -12.21 16.61 -3.88
CA TYR A 108 -10.82 16.42 -3.46
C TYR A 108 -10.17 15.24 -4.20
N ILE A 109 -10.87 14.12 -4.35
CA ILE A 109 -10.37 12.97 -5.13
C ILE A 109 -10.04 13.37 -6.57
N ARG A 110 -10.91 14.19 -7.20
CA ARG A 110 -10.66 14.74 -8.54
C ARG A 110 -9.37 15.55 -8.57
N VAL A 111 -9.21 16.51 -7.65
CA VAL A 111 -8.02 17.39 -7.59
C VAL A 111 -6.76 16.57 -7.35
N LEU A 112 -6.77 15.60 -6.43
CA LEU A 112 -5.64 14.70 -6.18
C LEU A 112 -5.22 13.93 -7.44
N ARG A 113 -6.20 13.38 -8.17
CA ARG A 113 -5.95 12.65 -9.43
C ARG A 113 -5.33 13.56 -10.50
N GLU A 114 -5.81 14.79 -10.61
CA GLU A 114 -5.31 15.78 -11.58
C GLU A 114 -3.90 16.25 -11.24
N ALA A 115 -3.66 16.56 -9.96
CA ALA A 115 -2.36 16.92 -9.43
C ALA A 115 -1.34 15.81 -9.67
N SER A 116 -1.69 14.55 -9.36
CA SER A 116 -0.86 13.39 -9.64
C SER A 116 -0.53 13.20 -11.13
N GLY A 117 -1.35 13.76 -12.03
CA GLY A 117 -1.13 13.80 -13.48
C GLY A 117 -0.34 15.03 -13.96
N GLY A 118 0.16 15.86 -13.04
CA GLY A 118 0.95 17.05 -13.33
C GLY A 118 0.15 18.34 -13.50
N ARG A 119 -1.18 18.33 -13.28
CA ARG A 119 -1.99 19.56 -13.35
C ARG A 119 -2.08 20.20 -11.97
N ILE A 120 -1.35 21.29 -11.79
CA ILE A 120 -1.36 22.07 -10.54
C ILE A 120 -2.17 23.34 -10.75
N SER A 121 -3.07 23.63 -9.82
CA SER A 121 -3.91 24.84 -9.79
C SER A 121 -3.89 25.48 -8.40
N LEU A 122 -4.58 26.62 -8.24
CA LEU A 122 -4.78 27.22 -6.91
C LEU A 122 -5.57 26.27 -5.99
N GLU A 123 -6.60 25.60 -6.53
CA GLU A 123 -7.36 24.58 -5.79
C GLU A 123 -6.44 23.44 -5.30
N THR A 124 -5.42 23.04 -6.08
CA THR A 124 -4.44 22.04 -5.61
C THR A 124 -3.78 22.47 -4.30
N LEU A 125 -3.29 23.71 -4.23
CA LEU A 125 -2.63 24.25 -3.02
C LEU A 125 -3.61 24.42 -1.86
N GLU A 126 -4.84 24.88 -2.13
CA GLU A 126 -5.91 25.00 -1.13
C GLU A 126 -6.28 23.64 -0.49
N ARG A 127 -6.08 22.54 -1.23
CA ARG A 127 -6.30 21.16 -0.78
C ARG A 127 -5.06 20.55 -0.08
N GLY A 128 -4.07 21.36 0.25
CA GLY A 128 -2.82 20.95 0.92
C GLY A 128 -1.82 20.23 -0.01
N LEU A 129 -2.15 20.04 -1.29
CA LEU A 129 -1.32 19.33 -2.25
C LEU A 129 -0.28 20.25 -2.88
N GLY A 130 0.94 19.74 -3.09
CA GLY A 130 2.04 20.52 -3.68
C GLY A 130 2.80 21.37 -2.67
N THR A 131 2.46 21.24 -1.38
CA THR A 131 3.21 21.82 -0.27
C THR A 131 4.49 21.02 0.01
N GLY A 132 5.37 21.55 0.85
CA GLY A 132 6.53 20.79 1.34
C GLY A 132 6.15 19.58 2.19
N ASP A 133 4.97 19.62 2.82
CA ASP A 133 4.42 18.55 3.66
C ASP A 133 3.74 17.46 2.80
N CYS A 134 2.92 17.86 1.84
CA CYS A 134 2.23 16.93 0.94
C CYS A 134 2.61 17.24 -0.52
N PRO A 135 3.86 16.93 -0.95
CA PRO A 135 4.31 17.22 -2.30
C PRO A 135 3.54 16.41 -3.33
N VAL A 136 3.55 16.87 -4.59
CA VAL A 136 2.96 16.13 -5.70
C VAL A 136 4.06 15.43 -6.48
N ALA A 137 3.92 14.12 -6.65
CA ALA A 137 4.82 13.28 -7.42
C ALA A 137 4.07 12.49 -8.51
N PRO A 138 4.71 12.15 -9.64
CA PRO A 138 4.12 11.25 -10.62
C PRO A 138 3.75 9.90 -9.98
N GLY A 139 2.51 9.46 -10.19
CA GLY A 139 2.01 8.21 -9.60
C GLY A 139 1.46 8.33 -8.17
N LEU A 140 1.42 9.53 -7.59
CA LEU A 140 0.92 9.78 -6.23
C LEU A 140 -0.49 9.23 -6.00
N TYR A 141 -1.42 9.48 -6.92
CA TYR A 141 -2.79 9.00 -6.78
C TYR A 141 -2.85 7.47 -6.78
N GLN A 142 -2.09 6.81 -7.67
CA GLN A 142 -2.02 5.35 -7.74
C GLN A 142 -1.38 4.74 -6.49
N TRP A 143 -0.34 5.38 -5.96
CA TRP A 143 0.28 4.98 -4.69
C TRP A 143 -0.73 5.09 -3.54
N ALA A 144 -1.42 6.24 -3.41
CA ALA A 144 -2.42 6.45 -2.36
C ALA A 144 -3.61 5.48 -2.50
N LEU A 145 -4.06 5.16 -3.72
CA LEU A 145 -5.07 4.13 -3.93
C LEU A 145 -4.59 2.75 -3.49
N ALA A 146 -3.33 2.40 -3.77
CA ALA A 146 -2.80 1.09 -3.41
C ALA A 146 -2.61 0.96 -1.88
N THR A 147 -2.30 2.03 -1.14
CA THR A 147 -2.28 1.99 0.34
C THR A 147 -3.67 1.72 0.92
N VAL A 148 -4.71 2.41 0.41
CA VAL A 148 -6.12 2.17 0.75
C VAL A 148 -6.55 0.76 0.35
N GLY A 149 -6.19 0.32 -0.86
CA GLY A 149 -6.48 -1.02 -1.37
C GLY A 149 -5.90 -2.13 -0.50
N GLY A 150 -4.74 -1.92 0.10
CA GLY A 150 -4.19 -2.84 1.09
C GLY A 150 -5.03 -2.94 2.36
N THR A 151 -5.51 -1.79 2.86
CA THR A 151 -6.40 -1.74 4.03
C THR A 151 -7.76 -2.38 3.72
N LEU A 152 -8.33 -2.14 2.54
CA LEU A 152 -9.58 -2.78 2.12
C LEU A 152 -9.44 -4.29 1.94
N ARG A 153 -8.31 -4.78 1.40
CA ARG A 153 -8.02 -6.22 1.32
C ARG A 153 -8.01 -6.85 2.72
N ALA A 154 -7.27 -6.25 3.64
CA ALA A 154 -7.17 -6.68 5.03
C ALA A 154 -8.54 -6.67 5.73
N LEU A 155 -9.26 -5.55 5.65
CA LEU A 155 -10.60 -5.36 6.24
C LEU A 155 -11.57 -6.42 5.73
N ARG A 156 -11.67 -6.61 4.41
CA ARG A 156 -12.60 -7.57 3.82
C ARG A 156 -12.29 -9.00 4.23
N ALA A 157 -11.01 -9.37 4.34
CA ALA A 157 -10.60 -10.70 4.78
C ALA A 157 -11.00 -10.97 6.24
N VAL A 158 -10.82 -9.99 7.14
CA VAL A 158 -11.27 -10.08 8.53
C VAL A 158 -12.80 -10.17 8.62
N LEU A 159 -13.53 -9.29 7.93
CA LEU A 159 -14.99 -9.27 7.96
C LEU A 159 -15.64 -10.55 7.40
N ARG A 160 -15.00 -11.19 6.42
CA ARG A 160 -15.45 -12.47 5.86
C ARG A 160 -15.03 -13.69 6.69
N GLY A 161 -14.30 -13.49 7.79
CA GLY A 161 -13.76 -14.57 8.60
C GLY A 161 -12.73 -15.42 7.84
N GLU A 162 -12.03 -14.84 6.86
CA GLU A 162 -10.94 -15.48 6.12
C GLU A 162 -9.66 -15.51 6.96
N VAL A 163 -9.43 -14.49 7.78
CA VAL A 163 -8.32 -14.39 8.74
C VAL A 163 -8.80 -13.77 10.05
N ASP A 164 -8.10 -14.05 11.14
CA ASP A 164 -8.38 -13.49 12.48
C ASP A 164 -7.74 -12.11 12.65
N VAL A 165 -6.56 -11.90 12.04
CA VAL A 165 -5.81 -10.64 12.08
C VAL A 165 -5.22 -10.34 10.71
N ALA A 166 -5.18 -9.06 10.34
CA ALA A 166 -4.51 -8.62 9.13
C ALA A 166 -3.61 -7.41 9.41
N PHE A 167 -2.47 -7.37 8.74
CA PHE A 167 -1.49 -6.28 8.84
C PHE A 167 -1.23 -5.68 7.46
N ASN A 168 -1.40 -4.36 7.33
CA ASN A 168 -1.03 -3.60 6.15
C ASN A 168 0.11 -2.63 6.49
N LEU A 169 1.31 -2.91 5.98
CA LEU A 169 2.52 -2.13 6.28
C LEU A 169 2.48 -0.68 5.73
N TYR A 170 1.67 -0.43 4.70
CA TYR A 170 1.60 0.86 4.02
C TYR A 170 0.41 1.71 4.45
N GLY A 171 -0.49 1.15 5.28
CA GLY A 171 -1.64 1.85 5.81
C GLY A 171 -1.29 2.73 7.00
N GLY A 172 -2.31 3.17 7.74
CA GLY A 172 -2.14 4.03 8.90
C GLY A 172 -1.87 5.51 8.55
N LEU A 173 -2.18 5.92 7.32
CA LEU A 173 -2.08 7.31 6.85
C LEU A 173 -3.23 8.15 7.41
N HIS A 174 -3.20 8.35 8.73
CA HIS A 174 -4.31 8.87 9.52
C HIS A 174 -4.54 10.40 9.44
N HIS A 175 -3.61 11.15 8.86
CA HIS A 175 -3.76 12.60 8.67
C HIS A 175 -4.45 12.98 7.35
N GLY A 176 -4.87 12.00 6.53
CA GLY A 176 -5.65 12.27 5.34
C GLY A 176 -7.04 12.77 5.76
N MET A 177 -7.31 14.05 5.52
CA MET A 177 -8.55 14.68 5.92
C MET A 177 -9.62 14.49 4.83
N ARG A 178 -10.87 14.86 5.16
CA ARG A 178 -12.01 14.66 4.26
C ARG A 178 -11.79 15.28 2.87
N ASP A 179 -11.19 16.45 2.84
CA ASP A 179 -11.17 17.30 1.65
C ASP A 179 -9.80 17.95 1.39
N HIS A 180 -8.75 17.49 2.06
CA HIS A 180 -7.38 17.96 1.88
C HIS A 180 -6.35 16.93 2.38
N ALA A 181 -5.11 17.07 1.91
CA ALA A 181 -3.96 16.31 2.39
C ALA A 181 -3.26 17.04 3.54
N GLU A 182 -2.76 16.29 4.52
CA GLU A 182 -2.00 16.79 5.66
C GLU A 182 -1.07 15.69 6.20
N GLY A 183 0.09 16.05 6.73
CA GLY A 183 0.95 15.13 7.48
C GLY A 183 1.40 13.93 6.66
N PHE A 184 1.81 14.18 5.40
CA PHE A 184 2.22 13.16 4.43
C PHE A 184 1.09 12.24 3.93
N CYS A 185 -0.16 12.49 4.35
CA CYS A 185 -1.29 11.61 4.12
C CYS A 185 -2.28 12.23 3.13
N TYR A 186 -2.59 11.47 2.07
CA TYR A 186 -3.43 11.93 0.96
C TYR A 186 -4.81 11.28 0.95
N LEU A 187 -4.87 9.98 1.22
CA LEU A 187 -6.10 9.22 1.40
C LEU A 187 -6.02 8.45 2.72
N ASN A 188 -7.12 8.52 3.47
CA ASN A 188 -7.40 7.80 4.71
C ASN A 188 -8.35 6.63 4.41
#